data_AF-A0AAU0H7R8-F1
#
_entry.id   AF-A0AAU0H7R8-F1
#
_cell.length_a   1.000
_cell.length_b   1.000
_cell.length_c   1.000
_cell.angle_alpha   90.00
_cell.angle_beta   90.00
_cell.angle_gamma   90.00
#
_symmetry.space_group_name_H-M   'P 1'
#
loop_
_entity.id
_entity.type
_entity.pdbx_description
1 polymer ?
#
loop_
_entity_poly.entity_id
_entity_poly.type
_entity_poly.pdbx_seq_one_letter_code
_entity_poly.pdbx_strand_id
1 'polypeptide(L)'
;MKHNNTIVNAEEFWQYAGSRYGKGDVAPLAILLQDRHGVNVNILLLICWCIEHGFIINLSQLNAVISAVEASEHTLKQHRLERKQAKPEDKQDANYPQALAKYNQLKDDELALEKAQQAIIVETVNSLGLASLPSGASSMSGVFNASIAALINAYGLREKQEARELISQLLKQLS
;
A
#
# COMPACT_ATOMS: atom_id res chain seq x y z
N MET A 1 27.99 17.10 6.83
CA MET A 1 27.69 15.67 6.65
C MET A 1 26.21 15.49 6.95
N LYS A 2 25.36 15.30 5.93
CA LYS A 2 23.97 14.92 6.18
C LYS A 2 24.01 13.44 6.53
N HIS A 3 23.69 13.07 7.77
CA HIS A 3 23.45 11.67 8.08
C HIS A 3 22.19 11.26 7.32
N ASN A 4 22.36 10.60 6.18
CA ASN A 4 21.27 9.89 5.53
C ASN A 4 20.90 8.74 6.47
N ASN A 5 19.96 9.00 7.37
CA ASN A 5 19.35 7.95 8.18
C ASN A 5 18.30 7.28 7.30
N THR A 6 18.74 6.32 6.48
CA THR A 6 17.87 5.51 5.64
C THR A 6 16.80 4.86 6.54
N ILE A 7 15.53 5.13 6.26
CA ILE A 7 14.38 4.65 7.04
C ILE A 7 14.12 3.18 6.72
N VAL A 8 14.19 2.83 5.43
CA VAL A 8 13.96 1.48 4.91
C VAL A 8 14.62 1.34 3.55
N ASN A 9 15.10 0.15 3.20
CA ASN A 9 15.53 -0.12 1.81
C ASN A 9 14.46 -0.85 1.00
N ALA A 10 14.58 -0.81 -0.33
CA ALA A 10 13.51 -1.29 -1.22
C ALA A 10 13.23 -2.79 -1.08
N GLU A 11 14.25 -3.61 -0.83
CA GLU A 11 14.07 -5.05 -0.68
C GLU A 11 13.45 -5.40 0.68
N GLU A 12 13.88 -4.73 1.76
CA GLU A 12 13.25 -4.87 3.09
C GLU A 12 11.76 -4.53 3.05
N PHE A 13 11.41 -3.41 2.41
CA PHE A 13 10.01 -3.01 2.29
C PHE A 13 9.20 -3.99 1.43
N TRP A 14 9.79 -4.52 0.36
CA TRP A 14 9.13 -5.53 -0.49
C TRP A 14 8.85 -6.83 0.27
N GLN A 15 9.84 -7.35 1.01
CA GLN A 15 9.68 -8.55 1.83
C GLN A 15 8.65 -8.35 2.94
N TYR A 16 8.65 -7.17 3.56
CA TYR A 16 7.64 -6.78 4.53
C TYR A 16 6.24 -6.75 3.93
N ALA A 17 6.07 -6.08 2.79
CA ALA A 17 4.80 -5.97 2.08
C ALA A 17 4.23 -7.37 1.82
N GLY A 18 5.04 -8.29 1.28
CA GLY A 18 4.64 -9.68 1.07
C GLY A 18 4.26 -10.41 2.36
N SER A 19 5.07 -10.27 3.41
CA SER A 19 4.80 -10.90 4.71
C SER A 19 3.50 -10.39 5.35
N ARG A 20 3.22 -9.09 5.25
CA ARG A 20 2.00 -8.50 5.83
C ARG A 20 0.78 -8.82 5.00
N TYR A 21 0.88 -8.74 3.68
CA TYR A 21 -0.23 -9.05 2.79
C TYR A 21 -0.69 -10.51 2.96
N GLY A 22 0.22 -11.43 3.27
CA GLY A 22 -0.10 -12.83 3.59
C GLY A 22 -0.62 -13.10 5.01
N LYS A 23 -0.68 -12.10 5.91
CA LYS A 23 -1.08 -12.28 7.32
C LYS A 23 -2.56 -11.93 7.54
N GLY A 24 -3.33 -12.88 8.09
CA GLY A 24 -4.70 -12.65 8.52
C GLY A 24 -5.58 -12.04 7.42
N ASP A 25 -6.35 -11.01 7.78
CA ASP A 25 -7.27 -10.34 6.86
C ASP A 25 -6.65 -9.12 6.13
N VAL A 26 -5.32 -8.94 6.14
CA VAL A 26 -4.69 -7.76 5.53
C VAL A 26 -4.99 -7.68 4.04
N ALA A 27 -4.80 -8.76 3.27
CA ALA A 27 -5.11 -8.79 1.84
C ALA A 27 -6.58 -8.47 1.53
N PRO A 28 -7.59 -9.18 2.09
CA PRO A 28 -8.98 -8.88 1.78
C PRO A 28 -9.39 -7.46 2.18
N LEU A 29 -8.91 -6.94 3.31
CA LEU A 29 -9.20 -5.56 3.73
C LEU A 29 -8.55 -4.51 2.82
N ALA A 30 -7.31 -4.74 2.39
CA ALA A 30 -6.61 -3.86 1.44
C ALA A 30 -7.31 -3.83 0.08
N ILE A 31 -7.78 -4.99 -0.42
CA ILE A 31 -8.55 -5.09 -1.65
C ILE A 31 -9.87 -4.31 -1.54
N LEU A 32 -10.59 -4.42 -0.42
CA LEU A 32 -11.83 -3.65 -0.20
C LEU A 32 -11.57 -2.14 -0.18
N LEU A 33 -10.53 -1.69 0.52
CA LEU A 33 -10.13 -0.28 0.57
C LEU A 33 -9.74 0.25 -0.82
N GLN A 34 -9.06 -0.57 -1.61
CA GLN A 34 -8.68 -0.24 -2.98
C GLN A 34 -9.90 -0.13 -3.90
N ASP A 35 -10.70 -1.18 -4.00
CA ASP A 35 -11.80 -1.26 -4.96
C ASP A 35 -12.94 -0.29 -4.60
N ARG A 36 -13.25 -0.10 -3.30
CA ARG A 36 -14.40 0.73 -2.85
C ARG A 36 -14.04 2.17 -2.55
N HIS A 37 -12.79 2.45 -2.21
CA HIS A 37 -12.38 3.78 -1.74
C HIS A 37 -11.16 4.35 -2.48
N GLY A 38 -10.59 3.62 -3.45
CA GLY A 38 -9.48 4.09 -4.28
C GLY A 38 -8.15 4.19 -3.54
N VAL A 39 -8.03 3.54 -2.38
CA VAL A 39 -6.78 3.55 -1.60
C VAL A 39 -5.71 2.77 -2.35
N ASN A 40 -4.52 3.36 -2.49
CA ASN A 40 -3.37 2.66 -3.03
C ASN A 40 -2.82 1.69 -1.98
N VAL A 41 -2.75 0.39 -2.31
CA VAL A 41 -2.32 -0.67 -1.41
C VAL A 41 -0.86 -0.52 -0.99
N ASN A 42 0.04 -0.11 -1.88
CA ASN A 42 1.45 0.11 -1.55
C ASN A 42 1.64 1.28 -0.56
N ILE A 43 0.84 2.33 -0.68
CA ILE A 43 0.81 3.43 0.30
C ILE A 43 0.21 2.97 1.62
N LEU A 44 -0.85 2.17 1.61
CA LEU A 44 -1.42 1.58 2.82
C LEU A 44 -0.39 0.71 3.57
N LEU A 45 0.39 -0.09 2.83
CA LEU A 45 1.48 -0.90 3.40
C LEU A 45 2.62 -0.03 3.94
N LEU A 46 2.92 1.11 3.32
CA LEU A 46 3.86 2.09 3.88
C LEU A 46 3.37 2.61 5.23
N ILE A 47 2.08 2.95 5.36
CA ILE A 47 1.52 3.40 6.63
C ILE A 47 1.67 2.32 7.70
N CYS A 48 1.43 1.05 7.36
CA CYS A 48 1.63 -0.07 8.27
C CYS A 48 3.09 -0.20 8.70
N TRP A 49 4.03 -0.09 7.75
CA TRP A 49 5.47 -0.13 8.03
C TRP A 49 5.88 0.95 9.01
N CYS A 50 5.50 2.20 8.73
CA CYS A 50 5.80 3.35 9.58
C CYS A 50 5.28 3.12 11.00
N ILE A 51 4.04 2.64 11.12
CA ILE A 51 3.42 2.35 12.40
C ILE A 51 4.21 1.31 13.22
N GLU A 52 4.56 0.17 12.62
CA GLU A 52 5.22 -0.93 13.33
C GLU A 52 6.69 -0.63 13.67
N HIS A 53 7.33 0.26 12.90
CA HIS A 53 8.71 0.67 13.12
C HIS A 53 8.83 2.01 13.87
N GLY A 54 7.71 2.58 14.34
CA GLY A 54 7.70 3.79 15.16
C GLY A 54 8.04 5.07 14.40
N PHE A 55 7.79 5.12 13.10
CA PHE A 55 7.88 6.33 12.27
C PHE A 55 6.52 7.02 12.11
N ILE A 56 6.55 8.35 12.12
CA ILE A 56 5.38 9.20 11.87
C ILE A 56 5.51 9.81 10.47
N ILE A 57 4.49 9.60 9.64
CA ILE A 57 4.35 10.27 8.36
C ILE A 57 3.17 11.25 8.44
N ASN A 58 3.46 12.54 8.28
CA ASN A 58 2.42 13.56 8.31
C ASN A 58 1.72 13.71 6.94
N LEU A 59 0.63 14.49 6.88
CA LEU A 59 -0.15 14.68 5.66
C LEU A 59 0.68 15.25 4.49
N SER A 60 1.57 16.22 4.75
CA SER A 60 2.40 16.80 3.69
C SER A 60 3.40 15.81 3.11
N GLN A 61 4.00 14.98 3.96
CA GLN A 61 4.92 13.92 3.55
C GLN A 61 4.18 12.83 2.78
N LEU A 62 2.99 12.42 3.25
CA LEU A 62 2.17 11.44 2.55
C LEU A 62 1.72 11.94 1.18
N ASN A 63 1.33 13.21 1.08
CA ASN A 63 0.99 13.82 -0.21
C ASN A 63 2.20 13.84 -1.16
N ALA A 64 3.42 14.08 -0.66
CA ALA A 64 4.62 13.99 -1.48
C ALA A 64 4.85 12.57 -2.02
N VAL A 65 4.62 11.53 -1.19
CA VAL A 65 4.66 10.13 -1.64
C VAL A 65 3.58 9.85 -2.67
N ILE A 66 2.33 10.28 -2.46
CA ILE A 66 1.22 10.12 -3.41
C ILE A 66 1.56 10.74 -4.76
N SER A 67 2.08 11.97 -4.75
CA SER A 67 2.49 12.67 -5.97
C SER A 67 3.65 11.97 -6.69
N ALA A 68 4.63 11.46 -5.95
CA ALA A 68 5.76 10.72 -6.53
C ALA A 68 5.31 9.45 -7.28
N VAL A 69 4.26 8.76 -6.78
CA VAL A 69 3.77 7.53 -7.39
C VAL A 69 2.65 7.72 -8.41
N GLU A 70 2.14 8.94 -8.62
CA GLU A 70 0.94 9.20 -9.44
C GLU A 70 1.03 8.59 -10.84
N ALA A 71 2.16 8.78 -11.52
CA ALA A 71 2.40 8.23 -12.86
C ALA A 71 2.39 6.68 -12.85
N SER A 72 3.07 6.07 -11.87
CA SER A 72 3.08 4.60 -11.72
C SER A 72 1.71 4.04 -11.34
N GLU A 73 0.94 4.77 -10.53
CA GLU A 73 -0.42 4.39 -10.14
C GLU A 73 -1.38 4.43 -11.32
N HIS A 74 -1.25 5.42 -12.19
CA HIS A 74 -2.03 5.47 -13.42
C HIS A 74 -1.75 4.23 -14.28
N THR A 75 -0.48 3.89 -14.51
CA THR A 75 -0.08 2.68 -15.24
C THR A 75 -0.64 1.41 -14.60
N LEU A 76 -0.52 1.26 -13.27
CA LEU A 76 -1.06 0.13 -12.53
C LEU A 76 -2.59 0.00 -12.66
N LYS A 77 -3.33 1.12 -12.62
CA LYS A 77 -4.79 1.10 -12.79
C LYS A 77 -5.20 0.65 -14.19
N GLN A 78 -4.53 1.11 -15.23
CA GLN A 78 -4.79 0.66 -16.60
C GLN A 78 -4.49 -0.83 -16.73
N HIS A 79 -3.33 -1.26 -16.24
CA HIS A 79 -2.93 -2.66 -16.25
C HIS A 79 -3.94 -3.57 -15.50
N ARG A 80 -4.44 -3.13 -14.34
CA ARG A 80 -5.49 -3.83 -13.58
C ARG A 80 -6.79 -3.96 -14.36
N LEU A 81 -7.16 -2.96 -15.15
CA LEU A 81 -8.34 -3.01 -16.01
C LEU A 81 -8.15 -4.07 -17.11
N GLU A 82 -6.99 -4.07 -17.77
CA GLU A 82 -6.65 -5.08 -18.79
C GLU A 82 -6.69 -6.50 -18.22
N ARG A 83 -6.13 -6.71 -17.02
CA ARG A 83 -6.20 -8.01 -16.34
C ARG A 83 -7.63 -8.40 -15.99
N LYS A 84 -8.44 -7.47 -15.48
CA LYS A 84 -9.87 -7.73 -15.17
C LYS A 84 -10.63 -8.15 -16.45
N GLN A 85 -10.36 -7.51 -17.59
CA GLN A 85 -10.96 -7.85 -18.89
C GLN A 85 -10.45 -9.18 -19.47
N ALA A 86 -9.21 -9.57 -19.18
CA ALA A 86 -8.62 -10.82 -19.62
C ALA A 86 -9.03 -12.04 -18.78
N LYS A 87 -9.79 -11.85 -17.69
CA LYS A 87 -10.18 -12.94 -16.79
C LYS A 87 -11.13 -13.90 -17.50
N PRO A 88 -10.78 -15.19 -17.65
CA PRO A 88 -11.68 -16.15 -18.27
C PRO A 88 -12.88 -16.44 -17.37
N GLU A 89 -14.09 -16.43 -17.94
CA GLU A 89 -15.35 -16.65 -17.22
C GLU A 89 -15.86 -18.09 -17.36
N ASP A 90 -15.72 -18.69 -18.55
CA ASP A 90 -16.17 -20.06 -18.83
C ASP A 90 -14.99 -21.03 -18.97
N LYS A 91 -14.95 -22.03 -18.10
CA LYS A 91 -13.93 -23.10 -18.13
C LYS A 91 -14.13 -24.10 -19.27
N GLN A 92 -15.30 -24.09 -19.91
CA GLN A 92 -15.65 -24.99 -21.02
C GLN A 92 -15.30 -24.39 -22.39
N ASP A 93 -14.94 -23.11 -22.45
CA ASP A 93 -14.48 -22.46 -23.69
C ASP A 93 -13.19 -23.12 -24.20
N ALA A 94 -13.13 -23.45 -25.49
CA ALA A 94 -11.96 -24.03 -26.13
C ALA A 94 -10.70 -23.14 -26.02
N ASN A 95 -10.88 -21.82 -25.86
CA ASN A 95 -9.81 -20.84 -25.68
C ASN A 95 -9.45 -20.58 -24.20
N TYR A 96 -10.08 -21.28 -23.25
CA TYR A 96 -9.83 -21.11 -21.82
C TYR A 96 -8.34 -21.22 -21.43
N PRO A 97 -7.55 -22.21 -21.92
CA PRO A 97 -6.14 -22.32 -21.55
C PRO A 97 -5.31 -21.09 -21.94
N GLN A 98 -5.55 -20.54 -23.14
CA GLN A 98 -4.83 -19.37 -23.66
C GLN A 98 -5.25 -18.10 -22.90
N ALA A 99 -6.56 -17.94 -22.64
CA ALA A 99 -7.07 -16.83 -21.85
C ALA A 99 -6.53 -16.85 -20.40
N LEU A 100 -6.49 -18.02 -19.77
CA LEU A 100 -5.91 -18.20 -18.45
C LEU A 100 -4.41 -17.89 -18.42
N ALA A 101 -3.66 -18.32 -19.45
CA ALA A 101 -2.23 -18.00 -19.57
C ALA A 101 -2.01 -16.49 -19.67
N LYS A 102 -2.76 -15.78 -20.52
CA LYS A 102 -2.72 -14.32 -20.63
C LYS A 102 -3.07 -13.63 -19.31
N TYR A 103 -4.13 -14.09 -18.64
CA TYR A 103 -4.53 -13.54 -17.34
C TYR A 103 -3.42 -13.69 -16.29
N ASN A 104 -2.75 -14.85 -16.24
CA ASN A 104 -1.63 -15.08 -15.33
C ASN A 104 -0.40 -14.23 -15.67
N GLN A 105 -0.08 -14.07 -16.96
CA GLN A 105 1.01 -13.19 -17.39
C GLN A 105 0.76 -11.75 -16.93
N LEU A 106 -0.45 -11.21 -17.15
CA LEU A 106 -0.83 -9.89 -16.67
C LEU A 106 -0.70 -9.81 -15.13
N LYS A 107 -1.10 -10.84 -14.40
CA LYS A 107 -0.94 -10.86 -12.94
C LYS A 107 0.54 -10.76 -12.53
N ASP A 108 1.45 -11.42 -13.24
CA ASP A 108 2.89 -11.36 -12.95
C ASP A 108 3.49 -9.99 -13.33
N ASP A 109 3.04 -9.41 -14.45
CA ASP A 109 3.41 -8.05 -14.87
C ASP A 109 2.93 -6.99 -13.85
N GLU A 110 1.72 -7.16 -13.29
CA GLU A 110 1.20 -6.29 -12.23
C GLU A 110 2.11 -6.32 -10.99
N LEU A 111 2.63 -7.49 -10.59
CA LEU A 111 3.53 -7.62 -9.45
C LEU A 111 4.86 -6.87 -9.68
N ALA A 112 5.39 -6.90 -10.91
CA ALA A 112 6.58 -6.14 -11.28
C ALA A 112 6.33 -4.62 -11.21
N LEU A 113 5.16 -4.16 -11.69
CA LEU A 113 4.74 -2.77 -11.59
C LEU A 113 4.56 -2.32 -10.13
N GLU A 114 4.00 -3.17 -9.27
CA GLU A 114 3.87 -2.90 -7.83
C GLU A 114 5.24 -2.79 -7.15
N LYS A 115 6.18 -3.68 -7.47
CA LYS A 115 7.56 -3.62 -6.94
C LYS A 115 8.26 -2.33 -7.38
N ALA A 116 8.08 -1.91 -8.62
CA ALA A 116 8.63 -0.64 -9.11
C ALA A 116 8.02 0.58 -8.39
N GLN A 117 6.70 0.59 -8.18
CA GLN A 117 6.04 1.65 -7.42
C GLN A 117 6.55 1.71 -5.97
N GLN A 118 6.73 0.57 -5.30
CA GLN A 118 7.28 0.53 -3.94
C GLN A 118 8.71 1.07 -3.87
N ALA A 119 9.55 0.84 -4.89
CA ALA A 119 10.88 1.44 -4.94
C ALA A 119 10.82 2.98 -4.96
N ILE A 120 9.89 3.56 -5.73
CA ILE A 120 9.65 5.02 -5.76
C ILE A 120 9.20 5.52 -4.37
N ILE A 121 8.31 4.78 -3.70
CA ILE A 121 7.86 5.10 -2.34
C ILE A 121 9.05 5.15 -1.38
N VAL A 122 9.91 4.12 -1.40
CA VAL A 122 11.07 4.02 -0.51
C VAL A 122 12.08 5.14 -0.76
N GLU A 123 12.39 5.44 -2.02
CA GLU A 123 13.26 6.56 -2.39
C GLU A 123 12.70 7.89 -1.83
N THR A 124 11.40 8.11 -2.05
CA THR A 124 10.74 9.33 -1.59
C THR A 124 10.77 9.43 -0.07
N VAL A 125 10.37 8.39 0.65
CA VAL A 125 10.32 8.39 2.12
C VAL A 125 11.69 8.64 2.74
N ASN A 126 12.74 8.01 2.22
CA ASN A 126 14.12 8.22 2.68
C ASN A 126 14.59 9.67 2.51
N SER A 127 13.99 10.43 1.59
CA SER A 127 14.29 11.85 1.39
C SER A 127 13.51 12.80 2.32
N LEU A 128 12.42 12.35 2.93
CA LEU A 128 11.44 13.19 3.64
C LEU A 128 11.74 13.43 5.12
N GLY A 129 12.73 12.74 5.69
CA GLY A 129 13.14 12.90 7.09
C GLY A 129 12.00 12.63 8.07
N LEU A 130 11.45 11.41 8.06
CA LEU A 130 10.35 11.05 8.97
C LEU A 130 10.78 11.14 10.43
N ALA A 131 9.86 11.62 11.28
CA ALA A 131 10.09 11.63 12.71
C ALA A 131 9.99 10.20 13.27
N SER A 132 10.99 9.78 14.03
CA SER A 132 10.96 8.53 14.79
C SER A 132 10.48 8.80 16.22
N LEU A 133 9.73 7.88 16.79
CA LEU A 133 9.37 7.94 18.19
C LEU A 133 10.56 7.65 19.11
N PRO A 134 10.61 8.29 20.29
CA PRO A 134 11.53 7.89 21.34
C PRO A 134 11.24 6.44 21.76
N SER A 135 12.28 5.62 21.85
CA SER A 135 12.19 4.26 22.39
C SER A 135 11.59 4.30 23.81
N GLY A 136 10.42 3.70 24.00
CA GLY A 136 9.72 3.65 25.30
C GLY A 136 8.46 4.52 25.41
N ALA A 137 8.04 5.22 24.35
CA ALA A 137 6.72 5.87 24.32
C ALA A 137 5.60 4.81 24.24
N SER A 138 5.08 4.40 25.39
CA SER A 138 4.03 3.37 25.56
C SER A 138 2.65 3.70 24.96
N SER A 139 2.54 4.73 24.13
CA SER A 139 1.29 5.09 23.45
C SER A 139 1.43 4.86 21.95
N MET A 140 1.40 3.58 21.57
CA MET A 140 1.12 3.19 20.19
C MET A 140 -0.17 3.88 19.68
N SER A 141 -1.13 4.17 20.56
CA SER A 141 -2.41 4.82 20.21
C SER A 141 -2.29 6.25 19.67
N GLY A 142 -1.37 7.07 20.20
CA GLY A 142 -1.17 8.46 19.74
C GLY A 142 -0.51 8.56 18.36
N VAL A 143 0.32 7.58 18.01
CA VAL A 143 1.09 7.53 16.77
C VAL A 143 0.29 6.94 15.62
N PHE A 144 -0.49 5.89 15.90
CA PHE A 144 -1.51 5.43 14.96
C PHE A 144 -2.34 6.63 14.48
N ASN A 145 -2.71 7.54 15.38
CA ASN A 145 -3.59 8.65 15.04
C ASN A 145 -3.01 9.62 14.00
N ALA A 146 -1.71 9.93 14.00
CA ALA A 146 -1.16 10.92 13.07
C ALA A 146 -1.03 10.39 11.65
N SER A 147 -0.38 9.23 11.47
CA SER A 147 -0.20 8.59 10.14
C SER A 147 -1.55 8.12 9.56
N ILE A 148 -2.47 7.65 10.40
CA ILE A 148 -3.82 7.27 9.97
C ILE A 148 -4.68 8.48 9.68
N ALA A 149 -4.58 9.57 10.46
CA ALA A 149 -5.23 10.82 10.09
C ALA A 149 -4.69 11.35 8.76
N ALA A 150 -3.39 11.27 8.50
CA ALA A 150 -2.81 11.63 7.21
C ALA A 150 -3.44 10.82 6.07
N LEU A 151 -3.53 9.49 6.22
CA LEU A 151 -4.18 8.61 5.24
C LEU A 151 -5.66 8.98 5.02
N ILE A 152 -6.42 9.14 6.11
CA ILE A 152 -7.85 9.49 6.06
C ILE A 152 -8.06 10.82 5.33
N ASN A 153 -7.23 11.82 5.60
CA ASN A 153 -7.34 13.12 4.94
C ASN A 153 -6.91 13.06 3.47
N ALA A 154 -5.78 12.41 3.16
CA ALA A 154 -5.25 12.32 1.79
C ALA A 154 -6.22 11.63 0.82
N TYR A 155 -6.95 10.60 1.29
CA TYR A 155 -7.93 9.88 0.47
C TYR A 155 -9.39 10.36 0.66
N GLY A 156 -9.61 11.43 1.42
CA GLY A 156 -10.96 11.97 1.67
C GLY A 156 -11.91 10.95 2.34
N LEU A 157 -11.41 10.20 3.32
CA LEU A 157 -12.12 9.09 3.96
C LEU A 157 -12.89 9.50 5.24
N ARG A 158 -12.83 10.78 5.63
CA ARG A 158 -13.38 11.27 6.91
C ARG A 158 -14.86 10.92 7.10
N GLU A 159 -15.67 11.16 6.08
CA GLU A 159 -17.11 10.88 6.09
C GLU A 159 -17.45 9.46 5.61
N LYS A 160 -16.46 8.66 5.19
CA LYS A 160 -16.66 7.30 4.71
C LYS A 160 -16.54 6.33 5.89
N GLN A 161 -17.68 6.05 6.55
CA GLN A 161 -17.71 5.17 7.73
C GLN A 161 -17.12 3.78 7.44
N GLU A 162 -17.52 3.14 6.33
CA GLU A 162 -16.99 1.85 5.90
C GLU A 162 -15.46 1.87 5.77
N ALA A 163 -14.89 2.89 5.11
CA ALA A 163 -13.44 3.01 4.95
C ALA A 163 -12.71 3.08 6.30
N ARG A 164 -13.26 3.83 7.26
CA ARG A 164 -12.70 3.95 8.61
C ARG A 164 -12.78 2.63 9.38
N GLU A 165 -13.86 1.88 9.22
CA GLU A 165 -14.02 0.55 9.81
C GLU A 165 -13.03 -0.45 9.22
N LEU A 166 -12.85 -0.45 7.89
CA LEU A 166 -11.87 -1.29 7.21
C LEU A 166 -10.43 -0.97 7.64
N ILE A 167 -10.07 0.32 7.73
CA ILE A 167 -8.76 0.74 8.26
C ILE A 167 -8.59 0.25 9.70
N SER A 168 -9.60 0.44 10.57
CA SER A 168 -9.55 -0.01 11.96
C SER A 168 -9.37 -1.53 12.07
N GLN A 169 -10.07 -2.31 11.26
CA GLN A 169 -9.90 -3.77 11.21
C GLN A 169 -8.51 -4.17 10.74
N LEU A 170 -7.97 -3.49 9.72
CA LEU A 170 -6.64 -3.76 9.19
C LEU A 170 -5.56 -3.49 10.24
N LEU A 171 -5.67 -2.39 10.99
CA LEU A 171 -4.73 -2.05 12.05
C LEU A 171 -4.71 -3.09 13.18
N LYS A 172 -5.85 -3.74 13.48
CA LYS A 172 -5.88 -4.82 14.48
C LYS A 172 -5.02 -6.02 14.07
N GLN A 173 -4.79 -6.23 12.77
CA GLN A 173 -3.95 -7.31 12.23
C GLN A 173 -2.44 -7.03 12.38
N LEU A 174 -2.05 -5.78 12.68
CA LEU A 174 -0.65 -5.37 12.89
C LEU A 174 -0.11 -5.81 14.27
N SER A 175 -1.00 -6.24 15.16
CA SER A 175 -0.69 -6.79 16.49
C SER A 175 -0.03 -8.17 16.43
#